data_AF-A0A1I5ALG0-F1
#
_entry.id   AF-A0A1I5ALG0-F1
#
_cell.length_a   1.000
_cell.length_b   1.000
_cell.length_c   1.000
_cell.angle_alpha   90.00
_cell.angle_beta   90.00
_cell.angle_gamma   90.00
#
_symmetry.space_group_name_H-M   'P 1'
#
loop_
_entity.id
_entity.type
_entity.pdbx_description
1 polymer ?
#
loop_
_entity_poly.entity_id
_entity_poly.type
_entity_poly.pdbx_seq_one_letter_code
_entity_poly.pdbx_strand_id
1 'polypeptide(L)'
;MKVQVRKINEKDQEQLIIECVEVTKEVEEIKSFVLSKGTTLTGILEERIFTFPLSAVYYFEAVDERVFAYTKNHSYEMKVRLYQVEDLYKEHHFIRCGKSFVINLLKLQSISPALNGRFTAHMKNGEKIIVSRQYVPSLKKAVLGGTF
;
A
#
# COMPACT_ATOMS: atom_id res chain seq x y z
N MET A 1 13.81 6.29 -22.60
CA MET A 1 12.87 7.20 -21.93
C MET A 1 13.50 8.59 -21.87
N LYS A 2 12.84 9.63 -22.39
CA LYS A 2 13.26 11.03 -22.14
C LYS A 2 12.42 11.55 -20.98
N VAL A 3 13.06 12.08 -19.96
CA VAL A 3 12.38 12.63 -18.78
C VAL A 3 12.51 14.15 -18.84
N GLN A 4 11.37 14.85 -18.79
CA GLN A 4 11.33 16.31 -18.71
C GLN A 4 10.74 16.73 -17.37
N VAL A 5 11.36 17.71 -16.71
CA VAL A 5 10.87 18.30 -15.46
C VAL A 5 10.71 19.79 -15.67
N ARG A 6 9.50 20.31 -15.51
CA ARG A 6 9.19 21.74 -15.62
C ARG A 6 8.83 22.28 -14.25
N LYS A 7 9.59 23.27 -13.77
CA LYS A 7 9.23 24.02 -12.55
C LYS A 7 8.10 24.99 -12.86
N ILE A 8 7.13 25.10 -11.96
CA ILE A 8 6.04 26.07 -12.00
C ILE A 8 6.10 26.96 -10.75
N ASN A 9 5.40 28.09 -10.78
CA ASN A 9 5.45 29.10 -9.72
C ASN A 9 4.22 29.07 -8.79
N GLU A 10 3.11 28.50 -9.23
CA GLU A 10 1.83 28.44 -8.52
C GLU A 10 1.56 27.02 -8.01
N LYS A 11 1.28 26.88 -6.71
CA LYS A 11 1.14 25.57 -6.06
C LYS A 11 -0.15 24.85 -6.45
N ASP A 12 -1.22 25.59 -6.66
CA ASP A 12 -2.53 25.09 -7.11
C ASP A 12 -2.49 24.56 -8.56
N GLN A 13 -1.47 24.93 -9.34
CA GLN A 13 -1.22 24.38 -10.66
C GLN A 13 -0.31 23.13 -10.65
N GLU A 14 0.14 22.69 -9.47
CA GLU A 14 1.03 21.53 -9.31
C GLU A 14 0.31 20.24 -9.73
N GLN A 15 0.85 19.60 -10.78
CA GLN A 15 0.25 18.42 -11.37
C GLN A 15 1.32 17.51 -11.98
N LEU A 16 0.99 16.23 -12.09
CA LEU A 16 1.75 15.25 -12.85
C LEU A 16 1.06 15.01 -14.19
N ILE A 17 1.78 15.24 -15.28
CA ILE A 17 1.33 14.89 -16.64
C ILE A 17 2.20 13.74 -17.12
N ILE A 18 1.56 12.63 -17.52
CA ILE A 18 2.23 11.47 -18.12
C ILE A 18 1.78 11.36 -19.58
N GLU A 19 2.70 11.54 -20.52
CA GLU A 19 2.47 11.34 -21.95
C GLU A 19 3.06 9.99 -22.36
N CYS A 20 2.22 9.07 -22.82
CA CYS A 20 2.62 7.71 -23.19
C CYS A 20 1.87 7.25 -24.45
N VAL A 21 2.47 6.33 -25.21
CA VAL A 21 1.82 5.71 -26.38
C VAL A 21 0.66 4.81 -25.96
N GLU A 22 0.82 4.10 -24.84
CA GLU A 22 -0.19 3.23 -24.23
C GLU A 22 -0.10 3.34 -22.70
N VAL A 23 -1.24 3.22 -22.00
CA VAL A 23 -1.29 3.16 -20.54
C VAL A 23 -0.85 1.76 -20.09
N THR A 24 0.45 1.60 -19.90
CA THR A 24 1.04 0.34 -19.43
C THR A 24 0.94 0.20 -17.91
N LYS A 25 1.23 -0.99 -17.38
CA LYS A 25 1.33 -1.23 -15.93
C LYS A 25 2.32 -0.28 -15.24
N GLU A 26 3.42 0.06 -15.90
CA GLU A 26 4.41 1.00 -15.38
C GLU A 26 3.84 2.43 -15.27
N VAL A 27 3.01 2.85 -16.24
CA VAL A 27 2.32 4.15 -16.21
C VAL A 27 1.33 4.22 -15.03
N GLU A 28 0.56 3.16 -14.80
CA GLU A 28 -0.34 3.10 -13.64
C GLU A 28 0.42 3.08 -12.30
N GLU A 29 1.56 2.38 -12.21
CA GLU A 29 2.40 2.40 -11.00
C GLU A 29 2.92 3.82 -10.68
N ILE A 30 3.32 4.60 -11.69
CA ILE A 30 3.77 5.99 -11.52
C ILE A 30 2.61 6.89 -11.05
N LYS A 31 1.44 6.76 -11.68
CA LYS A 31 0.23 7.51 -11.31
C LYS A 31 -0.16 7.23 -9.85
N SER A 32 -0.26 5.96 -9.47
CA SER A 32 -0.57 5.54 -8.11
C SER A 32 0.45 6.02 -7.09
N PHE A 33 1.75 6.02 -7.44
CA PHE A 33 2.81 6.54 -6.58
C PHE A 33 2.60 8.03 -6.26
N VAL A 34 2.33 8.86 -7.27
CA VAL A 34 2.14 10.31 -7.07
C VAL A 34 0.85 10.60 -6.32
N LEU A 35 -0.24 9.90 -6.61
CA LEU A 35 -1.49 10.03 -5.85
C LEU A 35 -1.28 9.66 -4.37
N SER A 36 -0.51 8.61 -4.09
CA SER A 36 -0.18 8.19 -2.71
C SER A 36 0.76 9.14 -1.95
N LYS A 37 1.50 10.01 -2.67
CA LYS A 37 2.35 11.05 -2.09
C LYS A 37 1.55 12.25 -1.58
N GLY A 38 0.40 12.54 -2.18
CA GLY A 38 -0.53 13.57 -1.71
C GLY A 38 -1.35 13.12 -0.49
N THR A 39 -1.53 11.81 -0.31
CA THR A 39 -2.27 11.26 0.83
C THR A 39 -1.40 11.19 2.09
N THR A 40 -1.67 12.08 3.04
CA THR A 40 -1.11 12.02 4.39
C THR A 40 -2.04 11.29 5.34
N LEU A 41 -1.45 10.46 6.20
CA LEU A 41 -2.11 9.78 7.30
C LEU A 41 -1.83 10.51 8.60
N THR A 42 -2.77 10.41 9.54
CA THR A 42 -2.59 10.84 10.92
C THR A 42 -2.68 9.62 11.83
N GLY A 43 -1.65 9.38 12.64
CA GLY A 43 -1.60 8.28 13.59
C GLY A 43 -0.96 8.67 14.91
N ILE A 44 -1.17 7.86 15.94
CA ILE A 44 -0.72 8.11 17.31
C ILE A 44 0.45 7.17 17.63
N LEU A 45 1.50 7.72 18.21
CA LEU A 45 2.64 6.98 18.75
C LEU A 45 3.06 7.67 20.05
N GLU A 46 3.14 6.91 21.15
CA GLU A 46 3.55 7.45 22.48
C GLU A 46 2.77 8.72 22.88
N GLU A 47 1.44 8.66 22.74
CA GLU A 47 0.51 9.78 23.04
C GLU A 47 0.65 11.03 22.16
N ARG A 48 1.56 11.00 21.17
CA ARG A 48 1.75 12.11 20.22
C ARG A 48 1.10 11.79 18.89
N ILE A 49 0.59 12.83 18.25
CA ILE A 49 -0.01 12.74 16.92
C ILE A 49 1.07 13.02 15.87
N PHE A 50 1.22 12.10 14.93
CA PHE A 50 2.15 12.21 13.81
C PHE A 50 1.40 12.24 12.48
N THR A 51 1.90 13.05 11.55
CA THR A 51 1.49 13.03 10.16
C THR A 51 2.59 12.45 9.29
N PHE A 52 2.25 11.48 8.44
CA PHE A 52 3.21 10.78 7.58
C PHE A 52 2.55 10.37 6.26
N PRO A 53 3.31 10.20 5.17
CA PRO A 53 2.72 9.87 3.88
C PRO A 53 2.24 8.41 3.85
N LEU A 54 1.12 8.14 3.17
CA LEU A 54 0.61 6.78 2.93
C LEU A 54 1.69 5.89 2.27
N SER A 55 2.49 6.47 1.38
CA SER A 55 3.62 5.79 0.73
C SER A 55 4.72 5.30 1.69
N ALA A 56 4.73 5.70 2.96
CA ALA A 56 5.64 5.14 3.98
C ALA A 56 5.13 3.82 4.57
N VAL A 57 3.84 3.51 4.43
CA VAL A 57 3.19 2.34 5.06
C VAL A 57 3.45 1.06 4.27
N TYR A 58 3.92 0.02 4.96
CA TYR A 58 4.11 -1.33 4.46
C TYR A 58 2.84 -2.16 4.58
N TYR A 59 2.17 -2.09 5.71
CA TYR A 59 0.91 -2.78 5.96
C TYR A 59 0.15 -2.11 7.09
N PHE A 60 -1.13 -2.42 7.17
CA PHE A 60 -1.98 -2.16 8.30
C PHE A 60 -2.31 -3.47 9.00
N GLU A 61 -2.37 -3.44 10.33
CA GLU A 61 -2.76 -4.56 11.15
C GLU A 61 -3.87 -4.17 12.12
N ALA A 62 -4.84 -5.05 12.35
CA ALA A 62 -5.79 -4.91 13.43
C ALA A 62 -5.38 -5.79 14.63
N VAL A 63 -5.13 -5.15 15.78
CA VAL A 63 -4.78 -5.78 17.06
C VAL A 63 -5.70 -5.21 18.15
N ASP A 64 -6.40 -6.08 18.88
CA ASP A 64 -7.32 -5.69 19.97
C ASP A 64 -8.26 -4.53 19.58
N GLU A 65 -8.98 -4.72 18.46
CA GLU A 65 -9.92 -3.76 17.86
C GLU A 65 -9.31 -2.42 17.37
N ARG A 66 -8.02 -2.21 17.57
CA ARG A 66 -7.27 -1.05 17.09
C ARG A 66 -6.55 -1.37 15.80
N VAL A 67 -6.36 -0.35 14.96
CA VAL A 67 -5.64 -0.49 13.69
C VAL A 67 -4.31 0.23 13.78
N PHE A 68 -3.25 -0.41 13.30
CA PHE A 68 -1.91 0.13 13.30
C PHE A 68 -1.39 0.21 11.87
N ALA A 69 -0.79 1.34 11.51
CA ALA A 69 -0.05 1.52 10.26
C ALA A 69 1.44 1.27 10.52
N TYR A 70 2.02 0.25 9.88
CA TYR A 70 3.43 -0.09 10.03
C TYR A 70 4.26 0.55 8.93
N THR A 71 5.20 1.38 9.35
CA THR A 71 6.23 1.98 8.49
C THR A 71 7.56 1.23 8.68
N LYS A 72 8.65 1.72 8.07
CA LYS A 72 9.96 1.07 8.22
C LYS A 72 10.44 1.02 9.69
N ASN A 73 10.18 2.08 10.45
CA ASN A 73 10.79 2.28 11.77
C ASN A 73 9.75 2.37 12.90
N HIS A 74 8.47 2.60 12.58
CA HIS A 74 7.44 2.90 13.57
C HIS A 74 6.10 2.25 13.20
N SER A 75 5.30 1.97 14.22
CA SER A 75 3.89 1.59 14.12
C SER A 75 3.04 2.71 14.70
N TYR A 76 2.06 3.20 13.96
CA TYR A 76 1.17 4.27 14.41
C TYR A 76 -0.25 3.74 14.61
N GLU A 77 -0.86 3.99 15.76
CA GLU A 77 -2.26 3.70 15.99
C GLU A 77 -3.14 4.65 15.16
N MET A 78 -4.08 4.10 14.42
CA MET A 78 -4.96 4.81 13.50
C MET A 78 -6.38 4.84 14.05
N LYS A 79 -7.05 6.00 14.00
CA LYS A 79 -8.46 6.15 14.39
C LYS A 79 -9.44 5.73 13.28
N VAL A 80 -9.25 4.53 12.73
CA VAL A 80 -10.08 3.93 11.68
C VAL A 80 -10.23 2.43 11.90
N ARG A 81 -11.22 1.80 11.28
CA ARG A 81 -11.36 0.34 11.24
C ARG A 81 -10.68 -0.24 10.01
N LEU A 82 -10.26 -1.50 10.09
CA LEU A 82 -9.46 -2.14 9.03
C LEU A 82 -10.22 -2.25 7.69
N TYR A 83 -11.54 -2.43 7.70
CA TYR A 83 -12.33 -2.43 6.45
C TYR A 83 -12.34 -1.05 5.79
N GLN A 84 -12.31 0.04 6.57
CA GLN A 84 -12.25 1.39 6.02
C GLN A 84 -10.88 1.63 5.37
N VAL A 85 -9.80 1.12 5.97
CA VAL A 85 -8.45 1.17 5.38
C VAL A 85 -8.43 0.46 4.02
N GLU A 86 -9.03 -0.71 3.93
CA GLU A 86 -9.17 -1.46 2.68
C GLU A 86 -9.91 -0.66 1.62
N ASP A 87 -11.08 -0.10 1.95
CA ASP A 87 -11.88 0.70 1.01
C ASP A 87 -11.19 2.00 0.58
N LEU A 88 -10.55 2.70 1.52
CA LEU A 88 -9.88 3.98 1.27
C LEU A 88 -8.63 3.81 0.40
N TYR A 89 -7.89 2.71 0.57
CA TYR A 89 -6.56 2.56 -0.03
C TYR A 89 -6.45 1.46 -1.09
N LYS A 90 -7.55 0.82 -1.49
CA LYS A 90 -7.57 -0.18 -2.57
C LYS A 90 -6.96 0.35 -3.89
N GLU A 91 -7.26 1.60 -4.26
CA GLU A 91 -6.73 2.24 -5.48
C GLU A 91 -5.23 2.62 -5.33
N HIS A 92 -4.69 2.57 -4.10
CA HIS A 92 -3.28 2.82 -3.79
C HIS A 92 -2.48 1.53 -3.64
N HIS A 93 -2.92 0.44 -4.28
CA HIS A 93 -2.30 -0.88 -4.24
C HIS A 93 -2.23 -1.51 -2.84
N PHE A 94 -3.18 -1.18 -1.97
CA PHE A 94 -3.38 -1.92 -0.72
C PHE A 94 -4.38 -3.04 -0.92
N ILE A 95 -4.08 -4.22 -0.38
CA ILE A 95 -4.97 -5.39 -0.49
C ILE A 95 -5.11 -6.10 0.86
N ARG A 96 -6.34 -6.49 1.18
CA ARG A 96 -6.64 -7.35 2.33
C ARG A 96 -6.06 -8.75 2.10
N CYS A 97 -5.27 -9.23 3.05
CA CYS A 97 -4.64 -10.55 2.96
C CYS A 97 -5.01 -11.47 4.14
N GLY A 98 -5.78 -10.97 5.11
CA GLY A 98 -6.25 -11.72 6.26
C GLY A 98 -7.33 -10.96 7.02
N LYS A 99 -7.88 -11.59 8.08
CA LYS A 99 -8.85 -10.91 8.96
C LYS A 99 -8.28 -9.64 9.58
N SER A 100 -6.98 -9.64 9.88
CA SER A 100 -6.31 -8.54 10.56
C SER A 100 -5.31 -7.78 9.71
N PHE A 101 -5.15 -8.06 8.41
CA PHE A 101 -4.06 -7.47 7.62
C PHE A 101 -4.49 -6.90 6.27
N VAL A 102 -4.00 -5.70 5.97
CA VAL A 102 -4.03 -5.06 4.65
C VAL A 102 -2.60 -4.68 4.29
N ILE A 103 -2.07 -5.16 3.16
CA ILE A 103 -0.66 -4.99 2.78
C ILE A 103 -0.50 -4.06 1.57
N ASN A 104 0.60 -3.33 1.51
CA ASN A 104 0.99 -2.49 0.36
C ASN A 104 1.76 -3.32 -0.67
N LEU A 105 1.16 -3.55 -1.84
CA LEU A 105 1.78 -4.35 -2.91
C LEU A 105 3.02 -3.68 -3.51
N LEU A 106 3.12 -2.34 -3.50
CA LEU A 106 4.32 -1.64 -3.98
C LEU A 106 5.54 -1.89 -3.05
N LYS A 107 5.28 -2.32 -1.81
CA LYS A 107 6.30 -2.68 -0.82
C LYS A 107 6.43 -4.19 -0.59
N LEU A 108 5.77 -5.00 -1.42
CA LEU A 108 5.95 -6.44 -1.45
C LEU A 108 7.28 -6.77 -2.16
N GLN A 109 8.05 -7.70 -1.60
CA GLN A 109 9.28 -8.22 -2.20
C GLN A 109 9.00 -9.53 -2.95
N SER A 110 8.29 -10.47 -2.33
CA SER A 110 7.91 -11.73 -2.95
C SER A 110 6.76 -12.39 -2.19
N ILE A 111 6.18 -13.44 -2.77
CA ILE A 111 5.24 -14.34 -2.09
C ILE A 111 5.74 -15.78 -2.17
N SER A 112 5.53 -16.57 -1.13
CA SER A 112 5.86 -18.01 -1.13
C SER A 112 4.72 -18.83 -0.54
N PRO A 113 4.54 -20.10 -0.96
CA PRO A 113 3.61 -21.01 -0.29
C PRO A 113 3.92 -21.15 1.20
N ALA A 114 2.87 -21.40 1.98
CA ALA A 114 2.94 -21.76 3.40
C ALA A 114 2.03 -22.96 3.68
N LEU A 115 2.07 -23.49 4.90
CA LEU A 115 1.26 -24.65 5.29
C LEU A 115 -0.25 -24.39 5.13
N ASN A 116 -0.96 -25.46 4.77
CA ASN A 116 -2.43 -25.51 4.66
C ASN A 116 -3.01 -24.58 3.59
N GLY A 117 -2.33 -24.47 2.44
CA GLY A 117 -2.80 -23.66 1.30
C GLY A 117 -2.78 -22.16 1.56
N ARG A 118 -2.02 -21.71 2.56
CA ARG A 118 -1.73 -20.29 2.83
C ARG A 118 -0.53 -19.83 2.02
N PHE A 119 -0.30 -18.52 1.99
CA PHE A 119 0.90 -17.92 1.45
C PHE A 119 1.56 -17.02 2.50
N THR A 120 2.84 -16.73 2.30
CA THR A 120 3.58 -15.69 3.03
C THR A 120 3.87 -14.56 2.07
N ALA A 121 3.51 -13.34 2.45
CA ALA A 121 3.95 -12.11 1.81
C ALA A 121 5.24 -11.63 2.48
N HIS A 122 6.34 -11.59 1.72
CA HIS A 122 7.63 -11.08 2.18
C HIS A 122 7.71 -9.60 1.81
N MET A 123 7.77 -8.74 2.81
CA MET A 123 7.76 -7.29 2.64
C MET A 123 9.19 -6.75 2.50
N LYS A 124 9.38 -5.63 1.79
CA LYS A 124 10.71 -5.01 1.56
C LYS A 124 11.40 -4.53 2.85
N ASN A 125 10.72 -4.46 3.98
CA ASN A 125 11.32 -4.17 5.30
C ASN A 125 11.74 -5.44 6.07
N GLY A 126 11.57 -6.64 5.49
CA GLY A 126 11.91 -7.91 6.10
C GLY A 126 10.75 -8.61 6.81
N GLU A 127 9.61 -7.93 6.98
CA GLU A 127 8.43 -8.50 7.63
C GLU A 127 7.79 -9.61 6.79
N LYS A 128 7.22 -10.62 7.46
CA LYS A 128 6.58 -11.78 6.85
C LYS A 128 5.14 -11.90 7.30
N ILE A 129 4.21 -11.66 6.39
CA ILE A 129 2.77 -11.61 6.69
C ILE A 129 2.08 -12.85 6.13
N ILE A 130 1.36 -13.58 6.97
CA ILE A 130 0.60 -14.76 6.54
C ILE A 130 -0.69 -14.33 5.83
N VAL A 131 -0.83 -14.80 4.60
CA VAL A 131 -2.00 -14.61 3.75
C VAL A 131 -2.96 -15.78 3.99
N SER A 132 -4.15 -15.47 4.48
CA SER A 132 -5.16 -16.50 4.74
C SER A 132 -5.67 -17.09 3.41
N ARG A 133 -6.00 -18.39 3.41
CA ARG A 133 -6.40 -19.15 2.21
C ARG A 133 -7.42 -18.43 1.33
N GLN A 134 -8.42 -17.79 1.94
CA GLN A 134 -9.48 -17.06 1.24
C GLN A 134 -9.00 -15.84 0.44
N TYR A 135 -7.87 -15.21 0.82
CA TYR A 135 -7.30 -14.05 0.14
C TYR A 135 -6.16 -14.41 -0.82
N VAL A 136 -5.77 -15.70 -0.89
CA VAL A 136 -4.71 -16.13 -1.82
C VAL A 136 -5.10 -15.85 -3.29
N PRO A 137 -6.33 -16.11 -3.75
CA PRO A 137 -6.71 -15.82 -5.14
C PRO A 137 -6.58 -14.33 -5.49
N SER A 138 -7.06 -13.43 -4.62
CA SER A 138 -6.99 -11.99 -4.87
C SER A 138 -5.54 -11.49 -4.88
N LEU A 139 -4.71 -11.96 -3.93
CA LEU A 139 -3.28 -11.63 -3.92
C LEU A 139 -2.57 -12.12 -5.19
N LYS A 140 -2.79 -13.38 -5.59
CA LYS A 140 -2.17 -13.93 -6.80
C LYS A 140 -2.58 -13.15 -8.04
N LYS A 141 -3.87 -12.80 -8.18
CA LYS A 141 -4.36 -11.97 -9.29
C LYS A 141 -3.63 -10.62 -9.34
N ALA A 142 -3.48 -9.97 -8.19
CA ALA A 142 -2.82 -8.66 -8.11
C ALA A 142 -1.30 -8.73 -8.43
N VAL A 143 -0.61 -9.80 -8.03
CA VAL A 143 0.83 -9.97 -8.25
C VAL A 143 1.15 -10.49 -9.65
N LEU A 144 0.40 -11.48 -10.14
CA LEU A 144 0.69 -12.20 -11.40
C LEU A 144 0.02 -11.59 -12.63
N GLY A 145 -0.89 -10.62 -12.46
CA GLY A 145 -1.47 -9.86 -13.57
C GLY A 145 -2.45 -10.61 -14.46
N GLY A 146 -3.01 -11.76 -14.03
CA GLY A 146 -3.87 -12.60 -14.88
C GLY A 146 -5.06 -13.22 -14.15
N THR A 147 -6.21 -13.22 -14.84
CA THR A 147 -7.46 -13.95 -14.55
C THR A 147 -7.21 -15.47 -14.50
N PHE A 148 -7.68 -16.13 -13.43
CA PHE A 148 -7.88 -17.58 -13.38
C PHE A 148 -9.29 -17.91 -13.83
#